data_AF-S5TEB6-F1
#
_entry.id   AF-S5TEB6-F1
#
_cell.length_a   1.000
_cell.length_b   1.000
_cell.length_c   1.000
_cell.angle_alpha   90.00
_cell.angle_beta   90.00
_cell.angle_gamma   90.00
#
_symmetry.space_group_name_H-M   'P 1'
#
loop_
_entity.id
_entity.type
_entity.pdbx_description
1 polymer ?
#
loop_
_entity_poly.entity_id
_entity_poly.type
_entity_poly.pdbx_seq_one_letter_code
_entity_poly.pdbx_strand_id
1 'polypeptide(L)'
;MCENKNFNKVLLMNVESFVDSMEMTSLIKEELLAKLIKYEYCRENNLNSFDYNTKDLKDNEFNSHLVGFIDGDGYIKTGKRVGHKKGYYRIVPHITIELSNKNERYLNLIIKEIFLENKKVHNRIDRSIAVIDIRSKEELNKIMGIIDGNNGFISEKKSKDYIKFKELLNYLDITKEELHGEAWVNKGMEIWSENIILEDRETREKGLNYINKNLTINYLLGFIEAKGLLKLQKQNANKYMNSFELKSTDNDLILDGILEFIKNYKDPLYIVKDIDLGDQKVSLKKSKKNVWSSLLIDNEDILYYKIIPMLLSTNMYTKMELNLVNFILGVVICKYLKDIPECKKLYIKIKDSITNNELLNLNEVLLVLNKYLKK
;
A
#
# COMPACT_ATOMS: atom_id res chain seq x y z
N MET A 1 21.86 0.95 -9.96
CA MET A 1 22.44 -0.37 -10.30
C MET A 1 23.53 -0.71 -9.28
N CYS A 2 23.28 -1.66 -8.37
CA CYS A 2 24.29 -2.13 -7.42
C CYS A 2 25.30 -3.03 -8.12
N GLU A 3 26.58 -2.83 -7.83
CA GLU A 3 27.68 -3.70 -8.26
C GLU A 3 27.44 -5.12 -7.72
N ASN A 4 27.20 -6.05 -8.66
CA ASN A 4 26.82 -7.43 -8.37
C ASN A 4 27.94 -8.18 -7.64
N LYS A 5 27.77 -8.39 -6.33
CA LYS A 5 28.34 -9.55 -5.66
C LYS A 5 27.75 -10.78 -6.35
N ASN A 6 28.59 -11.56 -7.04
CA ASN A 6 28.31 -12.86 -7.67
C ASN A 6 26.88 -13.39 -7.46
N PHE A 7 25.91 -12.85 -8.20
CA PHE A 7 24.57 -13.41 -8.22
C PHE A 7 24.72 -14.83 -8.76
N ASN A 8 24.24 -15.82 -8.02
CA ASN A 8 24.44 -17.21 -8.37
C ASN A 8 23.88 -17.47 -9.78
N LYS A 9 24.75 -17.78 -10.74
CA LYS A 9 24.37 -18.03 -12.14
C LYS A 9 23.26 -19.08 -12.26
N VAL A 10 23.26 -20.08 -11.37
CA VAL A 10 22.22 -21.11 -11.32
C VAL A 10 20.87 -20.53 -10.92
N LEU A 11 20.84 -19.64 -9.92
CA LEU A 11 19.61 -18.96 -9.52
C LEU A 11 19.07 -18.12 -10.68
N LEU A 12 19.92 -17.30 -11.32
CA LEU A 12 19.47 -16.44 -12.41
C LEU A 12 18.84 -17.26 -13.55
N MET A 13 19.49 -18.36 -13.95
CA MET A 13 18.95 -19.29 -14.95
C MET A 13 17.59 -19.89 -14.52
N ASN A 14 17.42 -20.19 -13.24
CA ASN A 14 16.15 -20.70 -12.71
C ASN A 14 15.05 -19.63 -12.67
N VAL A 15 15.41 -18.37 -12.37
CA VAL A 15 14.48 -17.24 -12.40
C VAL A 15 14.04 -16.96 -13.84
N GLU A 16 14.98 -16.82 -14.77
CA GLU A 16 14.69 -16.60 -16.20
C GLU A 16 13.80 -17.73 -16.74
N SER A 17 14.20 -18.98 -16.49
CA SER A 17 13.42 -20.15 -16.90
C SER A 17 11.99 -20.17 -16.32
N PHE A 18 11.79 -19.66 -15.11
CA PHE A 18 10.46 -19.57 -14.50
C PHE A 18 9.63 -18.47 -15.17
N VAL A 19 10.21 -17.28 -15.31
CA VAL A 19 9.58 -16.10 -15.93
C VAL A 19 9.19 -16.39 -17.38
N ASP A 20 10.05 -17.06 -18.15
CA ASP A 20 9.80 -17.40 -19.54
C ASP A 20 8.60 -18.32 -19.70
N SER A 21 8.36 -19.22 -18.75
CA SER A 21 7.21 -20.14 -18.76
C SER A 21 5.87 -19.46 -18.44
N MET A 22 5.87 -18.18 -18.01
CA MET A 22 4.64 -17.46 -17.69
C MET A 22 3.94 -16.90 -18.95
N GLU A 23 2.62 -16.97 -18.97
CA GLU A 23 1.77 -16.37 -20.02
C GLU A 23 1.48 -14.89 -19.69
N MET A 24 2.52 -14.06 -19.76
CA MET A 24 2.50 -12.63 -19.44
C MET A 24 3.18 -11.81 -20.55
N THR A 25 2.92 -10.50 -20.60
CA THR A 25 3.58 -9.61 -21.57
C THR A 25 5.07 -9.53 -21.27
N SER A 26 5.89 -9.17 -22.26
CA SER A 26 7.34 -9.02 -22.06
C SER A 26 7.66 -8.02 -20.95
N LEU A 27 6.94 -6.90 -20.88
CA LEU A 27 7.13 -5.89 -19.82
C LEU A 27 6.84 -6.46 -18.43
N ILE A 28 5.75 -7.21 -18.26
CA ILE A 28 5.44 -7.85 -16.97
C ILE A 28 6.45 -8.93 -16.60
N LYS A 29 7.00 -9.65 -17.59
CA LYS A 29 8.08 -10.62 -17.35
C LYS A 29 9.34 -9.93 -16.84
N GLU A 30 9.72 -8.80 -17.41
CA GLU A 30 10.84 -7.98 -16.94
C GLU A 30 10.63 -7.49 -15.50
N GLU A 31 9.42 -6.98 -15.18
CA GLU A 31 9.09 -6.56 -13.82
C GLU A 31 9.07 -7.72 -12.81
N LEU A 32 8.57 -8.88 -13.21
CA LEU A 32 8.59 -10.10 -12.39
C LEU A 32 10.03 -10.56 -12.11
N LEU A 33 10.88 -10.59 -13.14
CA LEU A 33 12.31 -10.90 -13.01
C LEU A 33 12.96 -9.96 -11.98
N ALA A 34 12.72 -8.65 -12.10
CA ALA A 34 13.26 -7.66 -11.18
C ALA A 34 12.78 -7.90 -9.73
N LYS A 35 11.49 -8.18 -9.51
CA LYS A 35 10.98 -8.47 -8.15
C LYS A 35 11.50 -9.77 -7.56
N LEU A 36 11.69 -10.81 -8.36
CA LEU A 36 12.31 -12.08 -7.92
C LEU A 36 13.77 -11.87 -7.48
N ILE A 37 14.53 -11.06 -8.24
CA ILE A 37 15.91 -10.69 -7.88
C ILE A 37 15.94 -9.86 -6.59
N LYS A 38 15.07 -8.85 -6.46
CA LYS A 38 14.93 -8.04 -5.22
C LYS A 38 14.56 -8.90 -4.01
N TYR A 39 13.69 -9.89 -4.19
CA TYR A 39 13.31 -10.83 -3.13
C TYR A 39 14.52 -11.62 -2.63
N GLU A 40 15.32 -12.17 -3.54
CA GLU A 40 16.51 -12.93 -3.15
C GLU A 40 17.53 -12.03 -2.45
N TYR A 41 17.76 -10.82 -2.97
CA TYR A 41 18.62 -9.83 -2.30
C TYR A 41 18.15 -9.57 -0.86
N CYS A 42 16.84 -9.38 -0.65
CA CYS A 42 16.28 -9.21 0.68
C CYS A 42 16.50 -10.44 1.56
N ARG A 43 16.34 -11.66 1.02
CA ARG A 43 16.58 -12.91 1.75
C ARG A 43 18.03 -13.02 2.21
N GLU A 44 19.00 -12.83 1.31
CA GLU A 44 20.42 -12.94 1.62
C GLU A 44 20.89 -11.93 2.67
N ASN A 45 20.26 -10.74 2.68
CA ASN A 45 20.60 -9.65 3.59
C ASN A 45 19.65 -9.57 4.81
N ASN A 46 18.74 -10.53 5.00
CA ASN A 46 17.73 -10.55 6.07
C ASN A 46 16.89 -9.25 6.16
N LEU A 47 16.47 -8.71 5.02
CA LEU A 47 15.68 -7.48 4.90
C LEU A 47 14.20 -7.77 4.76
N ASN A 48 13.36 -6.95 5.39
CA ASN A 48 11.90 -7.03 5.26
C ASN A 48 11.34 -6.24 4.07
N SER A 49 12.14 -5.40 3.42
CA SER A 49 11.82 -4.68 2.20
C SER A 49 13.10 -4.29 1.47
N PHE A 50 13.00 -4.04 0.16
CA PHE A 50 14.15 -3.64 -0.66
C PHE A 50 14.65 -2.24 -0.29
N ASP A 51 15.96 -2.02 -0.45
CA ASP A 51 16.62 -0.75 -0.13
C ASP A 51 16.62 0.17 -1.36
N TYR A 52 15.53 0.91 -1.53
CA TYR A 52 15.37 1.84 -2.65
C TYR A 52 16.30 3.06 -2.47
N ASN A 53 16.99 3.41 -3.55
CA ASN A 53 17.76 4.65 -3.64
C ASN A 53 16.84 5.76 -4.15
N THR A 54 16.79 6.90 -3.45
CA THR A 54 15.96 8.05 -3.84
C THR A 54 16.30 8.59 -5.23
N LYS A 55 17.55 8.47 -5.66
CA LYS A 55 17.98 8.90 -7.02
C LYS A 55 17.34 8.10 -8.15
N ASP A 56 16.86 6.89 -7.86
CA ASP A 56 16.25 6.00 -8.85
C ASP A 56 14.71 6.10 -8.82
N LEU A 57 14.14 6.90 -7.92
CA LEU A 57 12.69 7.13 -7.83
C LEU A 57 12.28 8.24 -8.80
N LYS A 58 11.08 8.07 -9.37
CA LYS A 58 10.42 9.14 -10.11
C LYS A 58 9.46 9.86 -9.17
N ASP A 59 9.74 11.15 -8.90
CA ASP A 59 9.03 11.95 -7.90
C ASP A 59 7.50 11.87 -8.02
N ASN A 60 6.96 12.02 -9.23
CA ASN A 60 5.50 12.01 -9.45
C ASN A 60 4.86 10.65 -9.13
N GLU A 61 5.54 9.55 -9.46
CA GLU A 61 5.05 8.19 -9.19
C GLU A 61 5.10 7.90 -7.69
N PHE A 62 6.21 8.25 -7.02
CA PHE A 62 6.37 8.09 -5.58
C PHE A 62 5.39 8.97 -4.79
N ASN A 63 5.22 10.24 -5.18
CA ASN A 63 4.29 11.16 -4.54
C ASN A 63 2.84 10.65 -4.64
N SER A 64 2.42 10.18 -5.81
CA SER A 64 1.08 9.60 -5.99
C SER A 64 0.88 8.35 -5.14
N HIS A 65 1.89 7.48 -5.07
CA HIS A 65 1.91 6.32 -4.18
C HIS A 65 1.79 6.73 -2.71
N LEU A 66 2.60 7.69 -2.25
CA LEU A 66 2.57 8.17 -0.88
C LEU A 66 1.20 8.72 -0.49
N VAL A 67 0.52 9.45 -1.38
CA VAL A 67 -0.84 9.95 -1.13
C VAL A 67 -1.81 8.80 -0.91
N GLY A 68 -1.78 7.77 -1.77
CA GLY A 68 -2.59 6.56 -1.58
C GLY A 68 -2.27 5.81 -0.28
N PHE A 69 -0.99 5.79 0.11
CA PHE A 69 -0.56 5.20 1.37
C PHE A 69 -1.05 5.99 2.60
N ILE A 70 -0.96 7.32 2.57
CA ILE A 70 -1.47 8.22 3.63
C ILE A 70 -2.98 8.11 3.77
N ASP A 71 -3.69 7.95 2.65
CA ASP A 71 -5.13 7.73 2.67
C ASP A 71 -5.49 6.42 3.39
N GLY A 72 -4.72 5.36 3.15
CA GLY A 72 -4.84 4.11 3.88
C GLY A 72 -4.46 4.22 5.36
N ASP A 73 -3.17 4.40 5.66
CA ASP A 73 -2.59 4.22 7.00
C ASP A 73 -2.06 5.49 7.67
N GLY A 74 -2.15 6.64 6.98
CA GLY A 74 -1.82 7.92 7.60
C GLY A 74 -2.87 8.34 8.63
N TYR A 75 -2.54 9.34 9.43
CA TYR A 75 -3.45 9.98 10.38
C TYR A 75 -3.29 11.49 10.30
N ILE A 76 -4.39 12.21 10.11
CA ILE A 76 -4.43 13.68 10.22
C ILE A 76 -5.08 13.97 11.56
N LYS A 77 -4.34 14.59 12.48
CA LYS A 77 -4.76 14.73 13.88
C LYS A 77 -4.48 16.14 14.39
N THR A 78 -5.26 16.54 15.38
CA THR A 78 -4.97 17.71 16.21
C THR A 78 -5.40 17.44 17.64
N GLY A 79 -5.05 18.34 18.55
CA GLY A 79 -5.50 18.28 19.93
C GLY A 79 -5.13 19.50 20.76
N LYS A 80 -5.88 19.69 21.85
CA LYS A 80 -5.66 20.70 22.88
C LYS A 80 -4.64 20.19 23.90
N ARG A 81 -3.58 20.96 24.17
CA ARG A 81 -2.64 20.69 25.28
C ARG A 81 -2.50 21.92 26.17
N VAL A 82 -2.32 21.71 27.47
CA VAL A 82 -1.97 22.79 28.41
C VAL A 82 -0.58 23.32 28.05
N GLY A 83 -0.46 24.64 28.01
CA GLY A 83 0.79 25.36 27.75
C GLY A 83 1.69 25.42 28.99
N HIS A 84 2.80 26.14 28.87
CA HIS A 84 3.78 26.28 29.96
C HIS A 84 3.27 27.12 31.15
N LYS A 85 2.21 27.90 30.95
CA LYS A 85 1.55 28.73 31.98
C LYS A 85 0.11 28.25 32.19
N LYS A 86 -0.36 28.24 33.44
CA LYS A 86 -1.76 27.90 33.78
C LYS A 86 -2.72 28.84 33.05
N GLY A 87 -3.77 28.29 32.44
CA GLY A 87 -4.75 29.05 31.64
C GLY A 87 -4.36 29.26 30.17
N TYR A 88 -3.15 28.83 29.77
CA TYR A 88 -2.71 28.86 28.38
C TYR A 88 -2.83 27.46 27.79
N TYR A 89 -3.23 27.39 26.54
CA TYR A 89 -3.24 26.13 25.81
C TYR A 89 -2.60 26.30 24.45
N ARG A 90 -2.28 25.16 23.83
CA ARG A 90 -1.79 25.07 22.47
C ARG A 90 -2.59 24.04 21.69
N ILE A 91 -2.78 24.30 20.42
CA ILE A 91 -3.30 23.35 19.45
C ILE A 91 -2.10 22.72 18.75
N VAL A 92 -2.09 21.40 18.62
CA VAL A 92 -0.95 20.66 18.04
C VAL A 92 -1.42 19.85 16.83
N PRO A 93 -1.59 20.49 15.66
CA PRO A 93 -1.87 19.79 14.42
C PRO A 93 -0.65 18.96 14.02
N HIS A 94 -0.87 17.73 13.56
CA HIS A 94 0.19 16.83 13.12
C HIS A 94 -0.35 15.75 12.17
N ILE A 95 0.53 15.27 11.29
CA ILE A 95 0.29 14.10 10.43
C ILE A 95 1.17 12.96 10.94
N THR A 96 0.60 11.79 11.18
CA THR A 96 1.34 10.62 11.66
C THR A 96 1.20 9.47 10.68
N ILE A 97 2.28 8.74 10.42
CA ILE A 97 2.25 7.45 9.74
C ILE A 97 2.81 6.42 10.73
N GLU A 98 2.00 5.41 11.06
CA GLU A 98 2.35 4.35 12.02
C GLU A 98 2.30 3.00 11.30
N LEU A 99 3.41 2.26 11.31
CA LEU A 99 3.51 0.96 10.63
C LEU A 99 4.14 -0.08 11.53
N SER A 100 3.95 -1.36 11.21
CA SER A 100 4.78 -2.41 11.82
C SER A 100 6.26 -2.09 11.62
N ASN A 101 7.09 -2.36 12.62
CA ASN A 101 8.54 -2.18 12.57
C ASN A 101 9.22 -2.87 11.35
N LYS A 102 8.58 -3.90 10.80
CA LYS A 102 9.01 -4.58 9.56
C LYS A 102 9.05 -3.64 8.35
N ASN A 103 8.29 -2.55 8.38
CA ASN A 103 8.23 -1.53 7.33
C ASN A 103 8.98 -0.24 7.70
N GLU A 104 9.88 -0.27 8.69
CA GLU A 104 10.67 0.91 9.11
C GLU A 104 11.50 1.51 7.95
N ARG A 105 12.00 0.68 7.04
CA ARG A 105 12.74 1.13 5.84
C ARG A 105 11.90 2.03 4.94
N TYR A 106 10.60 1.73 4.78
CA TYR A 106 9.70 2.56 3.99
C TYR A 106 9.50 3.94 4.64
N LEU A 107 9.36 3.98 5.97
CA LEU A 107 9.31 5.24 6.70
C LEU A 107 10.59 6.07 6.49
N ASN A 108 11.76 5.45 6.57
CA ASN A 108 13.03 6.13 6.28
C ASN A 108 13.13 6.61 4.83
N LEU A 109 12.55 5.89 3.86
CA LEU A 109 12.48 6.31 2.47
C LEU A 109 11.65 7.59 2.32
N ILE A 110 10.45 7.65 2.94
CA ILE A 110 9.58 8.84 2.97
C ILE A 110 10.34 10.07 3.51
N ILE A 111 11.07 9.93 4.62
CA ILE A 111 11.85 11.03 5.22
C ILE A 111 12.88 11.58 4.24
N LYS A 112 13.63 10.68 3.58
CA LYS A 112 14.68 11.04 2.63
C LYS A 112 14.11 11.73 1.39
N GLU A 113 13.05 11.16 0.84
CA GLU A 113 12.45 11.60 -0.43
C GLU A 113 11.78 12.98 -0.30
N ILE A 114 11.13 13.25 0.83
CA ILE A 114 10.41 14.51 1.06
C ILE A 114 11.32 15.56 1.72
N PHE A 115 12.61 15.26 1.88
CA PHE A 115 13.59 16.13 2.53
C PHE A 115 13.11 16.64 3.89
N LEU A 116 12.63 15.72 4.75
CA LEU A 116 12.26 16.04 6.13
C LEU A 116 13.54 16.05 6.99
N GLU A 117 14.40 17.03 6.76
CA GLU A 117 15.69 17.15 7.41
C GLU A 117 15.56 17.08 8.94
N ASN A 118 16.40 16.28 9.58
CA ASN A 118 16.38 15.99 11.03
C ASN A 118 15.21 15.13 11.53
N LYS A 119 14.27 14.72 10.67
CA LYS A 119 13.23 13.78 11.05
C LYS A 119 13.82 12.39 11.24
N LYS A 120 13.33 11.68 12.25
CA LYS A 120 13.70 10.28 12.52
C LYS A 120 12.45 9.45 12.73
N VAL A 121 12.53 8.21 12.30
CA VAL A 121 11.57 7.19 12.71
C VAL A 121 11.81 6.89 14.19
N HIS A 122 10.73 6.81 14.97
CA HIS A 122 10.79 6.39 16.36
C HIS A 122 9.88 5.17 16.56
N ASN A 123 10.24 4.34 17.53
CA ASN A 123 9.47 3.16 17.86
C ASN A 123 8.54 3.44 19.05
N ARG A 124 7.34 2.84 19.05
CA ARG A 124 6.51 2.77 20.25
C ARG A 124 7.20 1.92 21.33
N ILE A 125 6.70 2.00 22.56
CA ILE A 125 7.29 1.37 23.76
C ILE A 125 7.53 -0.14 23.55
N ASP A 126 6.60 -0.83 22.88
CA ASP A 126 6.66 -2.26 22.60
C ASP A 126 7.55 -2.62 21.39
N ARG A 127 8.14 -1.63 20.70
CA ARG A 127 8.96 -1.75 19.49
C ARG A 127 8.30 -2.48 18.32
N SER A 128 6.99 -2.74 18.39
CA SER A 128 6.25 -3.44 17.34
C SER A 128 5.83 -2.50 16.21
N ILE A 129 5.73 -1.21 16.53
CA ILE A 129 5.29 -0.13 15.65
C ILE A 129 6.38 0.93 15.53
N ALA A 130 6.73 1.26 14.28
CA ALA A 130 7.57 2.36 13.88
C ALA A 130 6.70 3.55 13.42
N VAL A 131 7.10 4.77 13.76
CA VAL A 131 6.28 5.98 13.62
C VAL A 131 7.09 7.13 13.03
N ILE A 132 6.49 7.85 12.09
CA ILE A 132 6.89 9.20 11.72
C ILE A 132 5.76 10.14 12.14
N ASP A 133 6.12 11.19 12.88
CA ASP A 133 5.16 12.18 13.38
C ASP A 133 5.54 13.58 12.92
N ILE A 134 4.85 14.08 11.92
CA ILE A 134 5.11 15.30 11.14
C ILE A 134 4.37 16.46 11.80
N ARG A 135 5.11 17.46 12.31
CA ARG A 135 4.55 18.45 13.24
C ARG A 135 4.95 19.89 12.95
N SER A 136 6.15 20.12 12.43
CA SER A 136 6.58 21.48 12.14
C SER A 136 5.84 22.01 10.92
N LYS A 137 5.65 23.33 10.86
CA LYS A 137 4.96 23.98 9.74
C LYS A 137 5.61 23.64 8.39
N GLU A 138 6.94 23.62 8.32
CA GLU A 138 7.67 23.30 7.09
C GLU A 138 7.41 21.87 6.64
N GLU A 139 7.53 20.89 7.55
CA GLU A 139 7.29 19.48 7.21
C GLU A 139 5.82 19.24 6.82
N LEU A 140 4.88 19.89 7.52
CA LEU A 140 3.45 19.81 7.20
C LEU A 140 3.18 20.38 5.80
N ASN A 141 3.75 21.54 5.47
CA ASN A 141 3.61 22.14 4.15
C ASN A 141 4.18 21.24 3.04
N LYS A 142 5.28 20.51 3.28
CA LYS A 142 5.83 19.55 2.31
C LYS A 142 4.85 18.42 2.01
N ILE A 143 4.28 17.78 3.03
CA ILE A 143 3.29 16.70 2.85
C ILE A 143 1.99 17.21 2.23
N MET A 144 1.51 18.36 2.68
CA MET A 144 0.32 18.98 2.13
C MET A 144 0.51 19.37 0.66
N GLY A 145 1.68 19.87 0.29
CA GLY A 145 2.04 20.16 -1.10
C GLY A 145 2.00 18.91 -1.98
N ILE A 146 2.41 17.75 -1.46
CA ILE A 146 2.31 16.46 -2.17
C ILE A 146 0.84 16.05 -2.37
N ILE A 147 -0.01 16.19 -1.35
CA ILE A 147 -1.45 15.88 -1.45
C ILE A 147 -2.13 16.84 -2.44
N ASP A 148 -1.88 18.15 -2.31
CA ASP A 148 -2.44 19.18 -3.18
C ASP A 148 -1.98 18.99 -4.65
N GLY A 149 -0.70 18.63 -4.86
CA GLY A 149 -0.14 18.34 -6.17
C GLY A 149 -0.69 17.08 -6.85
N ASN A 150 -1.36 16.20 -6.10
CA ASN A 150 -2.12 15.05 -6.60
C ASN A 150 -3.63 15.36 -6.67
N ASN A 151 -3.98 16.60 -7.07
CA ASN A 151 -5.35 17.11 -7.14
C ASN A 151 -6.12 17.06 -5.80
N GLY A 152 -5.43 16.95 -4.66
CA GLY A 152 -6.08 16.74 -3.36
C GLY A 152 -6.79 15.38 -3.26
N PHE A 153 -6.44 14.40 -4.10
CA PHE A 153 -7.12 13.12 -4.17
C PHE A 153 -6.80 12.23 -2.96
N ILE A 154 -7.78 12.06 -2.07
CA ILE A 154 -7.82 11.11 -0.95
C ILE A 154 -9.29 10.68 -0.71
N SER A 155 -9.52 9.65 0.10
CA SER A 155 -10.86 9.19 0.47
C SER A 155 -11.77 10.30 0.99
N GLU A 156 -13.08 10.10 0.92
CA GLU A 156 -14.05 11.12 1.33
C GLU A 156 -13.85 11.56 2.79
N LYS A 157 -13.69 10.59 3.71
CA LYS A 157 -13.46 10.86 5.13
C LYS A 157 -12.15 11.62 5.34
N LYS A 158 -11.09 11.19 4.68
CA LYS A 158 -9.76 11.83 4.78
C LYS A 158 -9.77 13.23 4.19
N SER A 159 -10.54 13.45 3.12
CA SER A 159 -10.71 14.76 2.48
C SER A 159 -11.33 15.76 3.46
N LYS A 160 -12.36 15.36 4.23
CA LYS A 160 -12.95 16.21 5.28
C LYS A 160 -11.93 16.53 6.37
N ASP A 161 -11.20 15.53 6.87
CA ASP A 161 -10.14 15.76 7.87
C ASP A 161 -9.05 16.70 7.34
N TYR A 162 -8.67 16.54 6.08
CA TYR A 162 -7.66 17.35 5.42
C TYR A 162 -8.08 18.82 5.26
N ILE A 163 -9.32 19.09 4.81
CA ILE A 163 -9.82 20.46 4.66
C ILE A 163 -9.83 21.19 6.01
N LYS A 164 -10.39 20.56 7.07
CA LYS A 164 -10.36 21.12 8.43
C LYS A 164 -8.94 21.37 8.92
N PHE A 165 -8.02 20.47 8.56
CA PHE A 165 -6.61 20.61 8.92
C PHE A 165 -5.97 21.85 8.27
N LYS A 166 -6.25 22.11 6.98
CA LYS A 166 -5.77 23.31 6.28
C LYS A 166 -6.32 24.59 6.92
N GLU A 167 -7.62 24.61 7.18
CA GLU A 167 -8.29 25.76 7.81
C GLU A 167 -7.74 26.03 9.21
N LEU A 168 -7.53 24.96 9.99
CA LEU A 168 -6.92 25.07 11.31
C LEU A 168 -5.51 25.65 11.22
N LEU A 169 -4.67 25.16 10.32
CA LEU A 169 -3.31 25.70 10.15
C LEU A 169 -3.32 27.17 9.74
N ASN A 170 -4.23 27.57 8.85
CA ASN A 170 -4.40 28.96 8.46
C ASN A 170 -4.82 29.84 9.65
N TYR A 171 -5.79 29.38 10.44
CA TYR A 171 -6.18 30.05 11.69
C TYR A 171 -4.99 30.23 12.64
N LEU A 172 -4.19 29.18 12.85
CA LEU A 172 -3.00 29.23 13.70
C LEU A 172 -1.94 30.20 13.16
N ASP A 173 -1.85 30.35 11.83
CA ASP A 173 -0.90 31.27 11.20
C ASP A 173 -1.28 32.74 11.37
N ILE A 174 -2.57 33.06 11.28
CA ILE A 174 -3.10 34.43 11.39
C ILE A 174 -3.12 34.91 12.85
N THR A 175 -3.26 33.99 13.81
CA THR A 175 -3.53 34.32 15.21
C THR A 175 -2.32 34.20 16.14
N LYS A 176 -1.09 34.25 15.60
CA LYS A 176 0.19 33.96 16.30
C LYS A 176 0.56 34.85 17.51
N GLU A 177 -0.24 35.85 17.89
CA GLU A 177 0.14 36.80 18.95
C GLU A 177 -0.17 36.35 20.40
N GLU A 178 0.54 36.99 21.34
CA GLU A 178 1.18 36.49 22.58
C GLU A 178 0.32 35.85 23.70
N LEU A 179 -1.00 35.68 23.54
CA LEU A 179 -1.89 35.22 24.62
C LEU A 179 -2.97 34.25 24.13
N HIS A 180 -2.64 32.96 24.01
CA HIS A 180 -3.61 31.90 23.68
C HIS A 180 -4.43 31.46 24.90
N GLY A 181 -5.43 32.28 25.25
CA GLY A 181 -6.45 31.95 26.23
C GLY A 181 -7.47 30.93 25.72
N GLU A 182 -8.43 30.57 26.57
CA GLU A 182 -9.42 29.53 26.29
C GLU A 182 -10.28 29.80 25.03
N ALA A 183 -10.67 31.05 24.79
CA ALA A 183 -11.47 31.43 23.62
C ALA A 183 -10.77 31.10 22.29
N TRP A 184 -9.48 31.39 22.19
CA TRP A 184 -8.67 31.10 21.00
C TRP A 184 -8.62 29.61 20.67
N VAL A 185 -8.49 28.78 21.71
CA VAL A 185 -8.40 27.33 21.60
C VAL A 185 -9.74 26.74 21.19
N ASN A 186 -10.81 27.22 21.82
CA ASN A 186 -12.16 26.76 21.54
C ASN A 186 -12.51 27.04 20.08
N LYS A 187 -12.11 28.21 19.53
CA LYS A 187 -12.32 28.50 18.11
C LYS A 187 -11.56 27.55 17.18
N GLY A 188 -10.31 27.23 17.47
CA GLY A 188 -9.56 26.25 16.67
C GLY A 188 -10.14 24.83 16.76
N MET A 189 -10.65 24.42 17.93
CA MET A 189 -11.32 23.13 18.07
C MET A 189 -12.71 23.09 17.41
N GLU A 190 -13.38 24.23 17.29
CA GLU A 190 -14.62 24.40 16.53
C GLU A 190 -14.38 24.11 15.04
N ILE A 191 -13.34 24.72 14.43
CA ILE A 191 -12.91 24.44 13.04
C ILE A 191 -12.68 22.94 12.85
N TRP A 192 -11.93 22.30 13.75
CA TRP A 192 -11.66 20.86 13.65
C TRP A 192 -12.92 19.98 13.76
N SER A 193 -13.95 20.48 14.44
CA SER A 193 -15.19 19.77 14.68
C SER A 193 -16.27 20.09 13.65
N GLU A 194 -16.00 20.96 12.68
CA GLU A 194 -16.95 21.42 11.68
C GLU A 194 -17.46 20.28 10.79
N ASN A 195 -18.73 20.33 10.39
CA ASN A 195 -19.29 19.36 9.45
C ASN A 195 -19.11 19.87 8.02
N ILE A 196 -18.19 19.27 7.29
CA ILE A 196 -17.90 19.62 5.89
C ILE A 196 -18.75 18.76 4.94
N ILE A 197 -19.40 19.43 4.00
CA ILE A 197 -20.04 18.81 2.83
C ILE A 197 -19.06 18.93 1.65
N LEU A 198 -18.85 17.84 0.92
CA LEU A 198 -18.02 17.82 -0.28
C LEU A 198 -18.94 17.88 -1.51
N GLU A 199 -19.09 19.06 -2.12
CA GLU A 199 -20.05 19.33 -3.20
C GLU A 199 -19.88 18.41 -4.43
N ASP A 200 -18.62 18.07 -4.74
CA ASP A 200 -18.18 17.17 -5.80
C ASP A 200 -18.39 15.69 -5.46
N ARG A 201 -18.87 15.37 -4.26
CA ARG A 201 -19.12 14.00 -3.78
C ARG A 201 -20.46 13.85 -3.03
N GLU A 202 -21.37 14.82 -3.18
CA GLU A 202 -22.69 14.81 -2.52
C GLU A 202 -23.55 13.61 -2.88
N THR A 203 -23.40 13.08 -4.09
CA THR A 203 -24.09 11.88 -4.56
C THR A 203 -23.08 10.78 -4.84
N ARG A 204 -23.54 9.53 -4.78
CA ARG A 204 -22.70 8.36 -5.12
C ARG A 204 -22.10 8.48 -6.51
N GLU A 205 -22.87 8.94 -7.49
CA GLU A 205 -22.41 9.12 -8.87
C GLU A 205 -21.30 10.18 -8.97
N LYS A 206 -21.51 11.35 -8.36
CA LYS A 206 -20.49 12.41 -8.31
C LYS A 206 -19.21 11.90 -7.62
N GLY A 207 -19.35 11.22 -6.49
CA GLY A 207 -18.23 10.64 -5.74
C GLY A 207 -17.43 9.60 -6.53
N LEU A 208 -18.10 8.69 -7.25
CA LEU A 208 -17.44 7.72 -8.13
C LEU A 208 -16.75 8.41 -9.31
N ASN A 209 -17.39 9.38 -9.96
CA ASN A 209 -16.78 10.17 -11.03
C ASN A 209 -15.52 10.90 -10.56
N TYR A 210 -15.56 11.48 -9.36
CA TYR A 210 -14.39 12.10 -8.74
C TYR A 210 -13.25 11.09 -8.53
N ILE A 211 -13.56 9.90 -7.99
CA ILE A 211 -12.56 8.84 -7.78
C ILE A 211 -11.98 8.39 -9.11
N ASN A 212 -12.81 8.04 -10.08
CA ASN A 212 -12.37 7.51 -11.37
C ASN A 212 -11.53 8.50 -12.17
N LYS A 213 -11.78 9.80 -12.02
CA LYS A 213 -10.99 10.87 -12.65
C LYS A 213 -9.58 10.99 -12.07
N ASN A 214 -9.40 10.70 -10.77
CA ASN A 214 -8.16 11.00 -10.05
C ASN A 214 -7.38 9.75 -9.63
N LEU A 215 -7.99 8.57 -9.63
CA LEU A 215 -7.35 7.32 -9.25
C LEU A 215 -6.29 6.92 -10.29
N THR A 216 -5.04 6.83 -9.85
CA THR A 216 -3.92 6.35 -10.65
C THR A 216 -3.45 4.99 -10.14
N ILE A 217 -2.68 4.26 -10.95
CA ILE A 217 -2.07 3.00 -10.54
C ILE A 217 -1.10 3.15 -9.37
N ASN A 218 -0.34 4.25 -9.33
CA ASN A 218 0.61 4.52 -8.25
C ASN A 218 -0.11 4.79 -6.93
N TYR A 219 -1.16 5.62 -6.96
CA TYR A 219 -2.05 5.80 -5.80
C TYR A 219 -2.62 4.47 -5.32
N LEU A 220 -3.15 3.67 -6.25
CA LEU A 220 -3.74 2.37 -5.94
C LEU A 220 -2.72 1.44 -5.26
N LEU A 221 -1.47 1.36 -5.75
CA LEU A 221 -0.45 0.55 -5.09
C LEU A 221 -0.12 1.06 -3.68
N GLY A 222 -0.03 2.37 -3.48
CA GLY A 222 0.15 2.94 -2.14
C GLY A 222 -0.99 2.56 -1.19
N PHE A 223 -2.23 2.64 -1.68
CA PHE A 223 -3.41 2.23 -0.92
C PHE A 223 -3.41 0.71 -0.64
N ILE A 224 -2.99 -0.12 -1.60
CA ILE A 224 -2.85 -1.57 -1.45
C ILE A 224 -1.76 -1.91 -0.43
N GLU A 225 -0.64 -1.21 -0.39
CA GLU A 225 0.40 -1.47 0.62
C GLU A 225 -0.07 -1.11 2.04
N ALA A 226 -0.97 -0.14 2.18
CA ALA A 226 -1.58 0.22 3.46
C ALA A 226 -2.75 -0.71 3.86
N LYS A 227 -3.64 -1.05 2.93
CA LYS A 227 -4.94 -1.73 3.23
C LYS A 227 -5.11 -3.11 2.61
N GLY A 228 -4.22 -3.50 1.72
CA GLY A 228 -4.28 -4.73 0.96
C GLY A 228 -3.82 -5.94 1.74
N LEU A 229 -4.34 -7.10 1.34
CA LEU A 229 -4.02 -8.40 1.89
C LEU A 229 -3.87 -9.37 0.73
N LEU A 230 -2.67 -9.92 0.57
CA LEU A 230 -2.37 -11.02 -0.34
C LEU A 230 -2.42 -12.32 0.45
N LYS A 231 -3.40 -13.17 0.17
CA LYS A 231 -3.70 -14.35 0.98
C LYS A 231 -3.53 -15.63 0.19
N LEU A 232 -2.78 -16.55 0.76
CA LEU A 232 -2.73 -17.95 0.38
C LEU A 232 -3.45 -18.75 1.48
N GLN A 233 -4.41 -19.60 1.12
CA GLN A 233 -5.21 -20.34 2.10
C GLN A 233 -5.38 -21.80 1.70
N LYS A 234 -5.34 -22.67 2.70
CA LYS A 234 -5.78 -24.07 2.59
C LYS A 234 -7.17 -24.16 3.22
N GLN A 235 -8.21 -24.37 2.43
CA GLN A 235 -9.58 -24.52 2.93
C GLN A 235 -9.82 -25.90 3.54
N ASN A 236 -9.29 -26.94 2.90
CA ASN A 236 -9.33 -28.32 3.41
C ASN A 236 -8.16 -29.13 2.84
N ALA A 237 -8.14 -30.46 3.06
CA ALA A 237 -7.04 -31.33 2.62
C ALA A 237 -6.65 -31.15 1.14
N ASN A 238 -7.63 -30.86 0.26
CA ASN A 238 -7.45 -30.85 -1.18
C ASN A 238 -7.77 -29.49 -1.86
N LYS A 239 -8.28 -28.51 -1.10
CA LYS A 239 -8.70 -27.22 -1.66
C LYS A 239 -7.82 -26.09 -1.16
N TYR A 240 -7.17 -25.44 -2.10
CA TYR A 240 -6.39 -24.22 -1.93
C TYR A 240 -7.17 -23.04 -2.51
N MET A 241 -7.02 -21.87 -1.91
CA MET A 241 -7.66 -20.64 -2.37
C MET A 241 -6.69 -19.49 -2.19
N ASN A 242 -6.43 -18.77 -3.26
CA ASN A 242 -5.69 -17.53 -3.22
C ASN A 242 -6.67 -16.36 -3.28
N SER A 243 -6.34 -15.25 -2.64
CA SER A 243 -7.17 -14.05 -2.77
C SER A 243 -6.38 -12.77 -2.58
N PHE A 244 -6.83 -11.75 -3.31
CA PHE A 244 -6.52 -10.36 -3.10
C PHE A 244 -7.69 -9.72 -2.37
N GLU A 245 -7.45 -9.13 -1.19
CA GLU A 245 -8.48 -8.46 -0.41
C GLU A 245 -8.06 -7.03 -0.07
N LEU A 246 -8.95 -6.06 -0.29
CA LEU A 246 -8.85 -4.71 0.25
C LEU A 246 -9.93 -4.50 1.31
N LYS A 247 -9.58 -3.73 2.34
CA LYS A 247 -10.51 -3.35 3.41
C LYS A 247 -10.46 -1.86 3.65
N SER A 248 -11.63 -1.25 3.77
CA SER A 248 -11.76 0.15 4.19
C SER A 248 -12.81 0.26 5.29
N THR A 249 -12.60 1.16 6.24
CA THR A 249 -13.59 1.48 7.26
C THR A 249 -14.77 2.23 6.65
N ASP A 250 -15.98 1.94 7.13
CA ASP A 250 -17.31 2.40 6.70
C ASP A 250 -17.47 3.37 5.52
N ASN A 251 -18.33 2.94 4.58
CA ASN A 251 -19.08 3.73 3.60
C ASN A 251 -18.29 4.59 2.60
N ASP A 252 -16.97 4.39 2.53
CA ASP A 252 -16.15 5.06 1.54
C ASP A 252 -16.29 4.40 0.15
N LEU A 253 -16.65 5.21 -0.84
CA LEU A 253 -16.79 4.83 -2.24
C LEU A 253 -15.45 4.40 -2.87
N ILE A 254 -14.33 4.61 -2.17
CA ILE A 254 -13.00 4.27 -2.69
C ILE A 254 -12.88 2.83 -3.18
N LEU A 255 -13.45 1.85 -2.46
CA LEU A 255 -13.36 0.45 -2.89
C LEU A 255 -14.20 0.16 -4.14
N ASP A 256 -15.31 0.88 -4.33
CA ASP A 256 -16.12 0.77 -5.54
C ASP A 256 -15.38 1.37 -6.74
N GLY A 257 -14.77 2.54 -6.57
CA GLY A 257 -13.94 3.15 -7.62
C GLY A 257 -12.68 2.32 -7.95
N ILE A 258 -12.05 1.69 -6.95
CA ILE A 258 -10.96 0.74 -7.18
C ILE A 258 -11.44 -0.48 -7.97
N LEU A 259 -12.61 -1.04 -7.63
CA LEU A 259 -13.19 -2.14 -8.39
C LEU A 259 -13.47 -1.75 -9.85
N GLU A 260 -14.01 -0.55 -10.09
CA GLU A 260 -14.24 -0.03 -11.44
C GLU A 260 -12.93 0.18 -12.20
N PHE A 261 -11.91 0.75 -11.55
CA PHE A 261 -10.57 0.87 -12.10
C PHE A 261 -10.01 -0.49 -12.52
N ILE A 262 -10.06 -1.51 -11.64
CA ILE A 262 -9.58 -2.85 -11.96
C ILE A 262 -10.36 -3.43 -13.15
N LYS A 263 -11.70 -3.28 -13.19
CA LYS A 263 -12.52 -3.75 -14.32
C LYS A 263 -12.06 -3.16 -15.65
N ASN A 264 -11.77 -1.86 -15.64
CA ASN A 264 -11.38 -1.09 -16.81
C ASN A 264 -9.87 -1.12 -17.09
N TYR A 265 -9.06 -1.73 -16.23
CA TYR A 265 -7.61 -1.87 -16.42
C TYR A 265 -7.32 -2.89 -17.54
N LYS A 266 -7.06 -2.37 -18.74
CA LYS A 266 -6.91 -3.13 -19.99
C LYS A 266 -5.69 -2.71 -20.81
N ASP A 267 -4.67 -2.17 -20.16
CA ASP A 267 -3.46 -1.72 -20.86
C ASP A 267 -2.75 -2.93 -21.52
N PRO A 268 -2.65 -2.98 -22.86
CA PRO A 268 -2.08 -4.11 -23.58
C PRO A 268 -0.59 -4.31 -23.32
N LEU A 269 0.12 -3.31 -22.77
CA LEU A 269 1.50 -3.47 -22.32
C LEU A 269 1.61 -4.37 -21.08
N TYR A 270 0.55 -4.46 -20.28
CA TYR A 270 0.53 -5.22 -19.03
C TYR A 270 -0.40 -6.44 -19.07
N ILE A 271 -1.49 -6.40 -19.84
CA ILE A 271 -2.54 -7.42 -19.83
C ILE A 271 -2.53 -8.23 -21.12
N VAL A 272 -2.16 -9.52 -21.02
CA VAL A 272 -2.20 -10.48 -22.15
C VAL A 272 -3.62 -10.93 -22.47
N LYS A 273 -4.47 -11.04 -21.45
CA LYS A 273 -5.81 -11.58 -21.57
C LYS A 273 -6.78 -10.73 -20.75
N ASP A 274 -7.69 -10.04 -21.43
CA ASP A 274 -8.75 -9.29 -20.74
C ASP A 274 -9.79 -10.28 -20.21
N ILE A 275 -9.74 -10.51 -18.89
CA ILE A 275 -10.70 -11.34 -18.18
C ILE A 275 -11.70 -10.43 -17.48
N ASP A 276 -12.98 -10.71 -17.72
CA ASP A 276 -14.06 -10.04 -17.02
C ASP A 276 -14.07 -10.43 -15.54
N LEU A 277 -14.23 -9.44 -14.67
CA LEU A 277 -14.37 -9.68 -13.23
C LEU A 277 -15.75 -10.23 -12.87
N GLY A 278 -16.70 -10.23 -13.82
CA GLY A 278 -18.06 -10.70 -13.63
C GLY A 278 -18.80 -9.91 -12.54
N ASP A 279 -19.63 -10.63 -11.77
CA ASP A 279 -20.46 -10.08 -10.70
C ASP A 279 -19.69 -9.68 -9.42
N GLN A 280 -18.36 -9.53 -9.51
CA GLN A 280 -17.55 -9.04 -8.40
C GLN A 280 -18.09 -7.71 -7.87
N LYS A 281 -18.29 -7.65 -6.55
CA LYS A 281 -18.85 -6.51 -5.82
C LYS A 281 -18.07 -6.23 -4.54
N VAL A 282 -18.15 -4.98 -4.07
CA VAL A 282 -17.75 -4.61 -2.72
C VAL A 282 -18.80 -5.12 -1.74
N SER A 283 -18.34 -5.82 -0.70
CA SER A 283 -19.20 -6.40 0.33
C SER A 283 -19.09 -5.60 1.63
N LEU A 284 -20.23 -5.27 2.24
CA LEU A 284 -20.27 -4.71 3.59
C LEU A 284 -20.18 -5.85 4.61
N LYS A 285 -19.17 -5.83 5.46
CA LYS A 285 -18.95 -6.79 6.54
C LYS A 285 -19.20 -6.12 7.88
N LYS A 286 -19.83 -6.86 8.80
CA LYS A 286 -20.14 -6.40 10.16
C LYS A 286 -19.55 -7.36 11.19
N SER A 287 -18.89 -6.82 12.20
CA SER A 287 -18.60 -7.50 13.47
C SER A 287 -19.39 -6.85 14.59
N LYS A 288 -19.34 -7.43 15.80
CA LYS A 288 -19.99 -6.86 17.00
C LYS A 288 -19.56 -5.42 17.33
N LYS A 289 -18.39 -4.96 16.87
CA LYS A 289 -17.82 -3.64 17.24
C LYS A 289 -17.56 -2.71 16.06
N ASN A 290 -17.35 -3.27 14.87
CA ASN A 290 -16.94 -2.53 13.69
C ASN A 290 -17.74 -2.96 12.46
N VAL A 291 -18.06 -2.00 11.60
CA VAL A 291 -18.50 -2.22 10.22
C VAL A 291 -17.34 -1.84 9.30
N TRP A 292 -17.17 -2.57 8.20
CA TRP A 292 -16.15 -2.27 7.19
C TRP A 292 -16.58 -2.81 5.83
N SER A 293 -16.10 -2.16 4.76
CA SER A 293 -16.27 -2.63 3.40
C SER A 293 -15.07 -3.48 2.97
N SER A 294 -15.31 -4.46 2.11
CA SER A 294 -14.29 -5.38 1.63
C SER A 294 -14.48 -5.70 0.16
N LEU A 295 -13.43 -5.49 -0.63
CA LEU A 295 -13.29 -6.00 -1.99
C LEU A 295 -12.43 -7.26 -1.92
N LEU A 296 -12.95 -8.40 -2.39
CA LEU A 296 -12.29 -9.70 -2.36
C LEU A 296 -12.29 -10.29 -3.76
N ILE A 297 -11.13 -10.57 -4.33
CA ILE A 297 -10.97 -11.24 -5.62
C ILE A 297 -10.21 -12.55 -5.37
N ASP A 298 -10.85 -13.69 -5.67
CA ASP A 298 -10.32 -15.04 -5.37
C ASP A 298 -10.31 -16.01 -6.57
N ASN A 299 -10.79 -15.56 -7.73
CA ASN A 299 -10.69 -16.32 -8.97
C ASN A 299 -9.24 -16.34 -9.48
N GLU A 300 -8.65 -17.53 -9.62
CA GLU A 300 -7.24 -17.70 -10.00
C GLU A 300 -6.90 -17.12 -11.39
N ASP A 301 -7.84 -17.14 -12.35
CA ASP A 301 -7.62 -16.55 -13.67
C ASP A 301 -7.56 -15.02 -13.59
N ILE A 302 -8.49 -14.40 -12.84
CA ILE A 302 -8.48 -12.95 -12.61
C ILE A 302 -7.21 -12.55 -11.84
N LEU A 303 -6.84 -13.32 -10.81
CA LEU A 303 -5.62 -13.07 -10.05
C LEU A 303 -4.39 -13.10 -10.96
N TYR A 304 -4.28 -14.13 -11.81
CA TYR A 304 -3.12 -14.34 -12.66
C TYR A 304 -3.01 -13.35 -13.82
N TYR A 305 -4.09 -13.13 -14.58
CA TYR A 305 -4.02 -12.33 -15.81
C TYR A 305 -4.35 -10.85 -15.61
N LYS A 306 -4.89 -10.45 -14.44
CA LYS A 306 -5.33 -9.06 -14.19
C LYS A 306 -4.72 -8.45 -12.95
N ILE A 307 -4.86 -9.10 -11.79
CA ILE A 307 -4.35 -8.55 -10.52
C ILE A 307 -2.83 -8.57 -10.47
N ILE A 308 -2.18 -9.72 -10.73
CA ILE A 308 -0.72 -9.81 -10.66
C ILE A 308 -0.05 -8.81 -11.62
N PRO A 309 -0.43 -8.71 -12.90
CA PRO A 309 0.13 -7.71 -13.80
C PRO A 309 -0.05 -6.27 -13.31
N MET A 310 -1.23 -5.94 -12.78
CA MET A 310 -1.47 -4.62 -12.16
C MET A 310 -0.51 -4.38 -10.97
N LEU A 311 -0.33 -5.36 -10.08
CA LEU A 311 0.57 -5.25 -8.93
C LEU A 311 2.07 -5.21 -9.32
N LEU A 312 2.42 -5.73 -10.49
CA LEU A 312 3.78 -5.70 -11.04
C LEU A 312 4.08 -4.43 -11.85
N SER A 313 3.06 -3.67 -12.26
CA SER A 313 3.22 -2.50 -13.14
C SER A 313 3.99 -1.32 -12.53
N THR A 314 4.22 -1.32 -11.22
CA THR A 314 5.02 -0.30 -10.53
C THR A 314 5.64 -0.84 -9.23
N ASN A 315 6.46 -0.03 -8.57
CA ASN A 315 7.18 -0.41 -7.36
C ASN A 315 6.23 -0.52 -6.14
N MET A 316 6.58 -1.43 -5.24
CA MET A 316 6.04 -1.53 -3.89
C MET A 316 7.22 -1.33 -2.94
N TYR A 317 7.04 -0.51 -1.89
CA TYR A 317 8.15 -0.06 -1.05
C TYR A 317 8.16 -0.69 0.34
N THR A 318 7.11 -1.42 0.70
CA THR A 318 6.97 -2.12 1.98
C THR A 318 7.27 -3.61 1.85
N LYS A 319 7.12 -4.35 2.94
CA LYS A 319 7.15 -5.82 2.95
C LYS A 319 6.10 -6.46 2.01
N MET A 320 5.07 -5.72 1.61
CA MET A 320 4.10 -6.21 0.63
C MET A 320 4.76 -6.67 -0.68
N GLU A 321 5.89 -6.07 -1.08
CA GLU A 321 6.65 -6.51 -2.26
C GLU A 321 7.16 -7.96 -2.13
N LEU A 322 7.67 -8.33 -0.95
CA LEU A 322 8.14 -9.69 -0.70
C LEU A 322 6.97 -10.68 -0.62
N ASN A 323 5.86 -10.23 -0.02
CA ASN A 323 4.63 -11.02 0.01
C ASN A 323 4.03 -11.21 -1.39
N LEU A 324 4.18 -10.23 -2.29
CA LEU A 324 3.73 -10.32 -3.67
C LEU A 324 4.47 -11.44 -4.42
N VAL A 325 5.78 -11.59 -4.24
CA VAL A 325 6.54 -12.70 -4.85
C VAL A 325 5.99 -14.05 -4.38
N ASN A 326 5.84 -14.24 -3.06
CA ASN A 326 5.26 -15.47 -2.52
C ASN A 326 3.81 -15.70 -3.00
N PHE A 327 3.02 -14.63 -3.11
CA PHE A 327 1.66 -14.69 -3.63
C PHE A 327 1.61 -15.14 -5.09
N ILE A 328 2.46 -14.58 -5.95
CA ILE A 328 2.58 -14.97 -7.37
C ILE A 328 2.93 -16.46 -7.48
N LEU A 329 3.92 -16.93 -6.71
CA LEU A 329 4.31 -18.34 -6.70
C LEU A 329 3.14 -19.24 -6.26
N GLY A 330 2.36 -18.81 -5.25
CA GLY A 330 1.15 -19.51 -4.80
C GLY A 330 0.04 -19.56 -5.86
N VAL A 331 -0.20 -18.46 -6.57
CA VAL A 331 -1.16 -18.38 -7.68
C VAL A 331 -0.74 -19.28 -8.84
N VAL A 332 0.53 -19.26 -9.22
CA VAL A 332 1.07 -20.15 -10.27
C VAL A 332 0.86 -21.62 -9.91
N ILE A 333 1.13 -22.01 -8.66
CA ILE A 333 0.87 -23.39 -8.21
C ILE A 333 -0.61 -23.72 -8.32
N CYS A 334 -1.51 -22.89 -7.79
CA CYS A 334 -2.95 -23.17 -7.83
C CYS A 334 -3.51 -23.21 -9.26
N LYS A 335 -2.99 -22.38 -10.15
CA LYS A 335 -3.45 -22.29 -11.53
C LYS A 335 -2.98 -23.45 -12.39
N TYR A 336 -1.69 -23.81 -12.31
CA TYR A 336 -1.07 -24.75 -13.26
C TYR A 336 -0.65 -26.09 -12.63
N LEU A 337 -0.34 -26.12 -11.33
CA LEU A 337 0.38 -27.25 -10.71
C LEU A 337 -0.35 -27.84 -9.50
N LYS A 338 -1.60 -27.46 -9.27
CA LYS A 338 -2.35 -27.76 -8.03
C LYS A 338 -2.47 -29.24 -7.74
N ASP A 339 -2.43 -30.09 -8.76
CA ASP A 339 -2.62 -31.54 -8.64
C ASP A 339 -1.32 -32.30 -8.35
N ILE A 340 -0.16 -31.62 -8.44
CA ILE A 340 1.15 -32.22 -8.24
C ILE A 340 1.49 -32.26 -6.73
N PRO A 341 1.70 -33.45 -6.11
CA PRO A 341 1.91 -33.57 -4.67
C PRO A 341 3.10 -32.76 -4.14
N GLU A 342 4.19 -32.69 -4.91
CA GLU A 342 5.39 -31.91 -4.56
C GLU A 342 5.06 -30.40 -4.51
N CYS A 343 4.30 -29.91 -5.49
CA CYS A 343 3.86 -28.51 -5.54
C CYS A 343 2.84 -28.17 -4.44
N LYS A 344 1.98 -29.11 -4.04
CA LYS A 344 1.09 -28.95 -2.87
C LYS A 344 1.89 -28.74 -1.58
N LYS A 345 2.95 -29.52 -1.36
CA LYS A 345 3.83 -29.34 -0.19
C LYS A 345 4.56 -28.00 -0.24
N LEU A 346 5.03 -27.61 -1.42
CA LEU A 346 5.66 -26.32 -1.64
C LEU A 346 4.71 -25.15 -1.38
N TYR A 347 3.46 -25.22 -1.83
CA TYR A 347 2.43 -24.21 -1.56
C TYR A 347 2.25 -23.96 -0.07
N ILE A 348 2.20 -25.02 0.75
CA ILE A 348 2.09 -24.88 2.21
C ILE A 348 3.29 -24.11 2.78
N LYS A 349 4.52 -24.43 2.34
CA LYS A 349 5.72 -23.70 2.76
C LYS A 349 5.64 -22.22 2.37
N ILE A 350 5.22 -21.91 1.14
CA ILE A 350 5.06 -20.52 0.66
C ILE A 350 4.00 -19.79 1.47
N LYS A 351 2.83 -20.41 1.71
CA LYS A 351 1.76 -19.85 2.55
C LYS A 351 2.26 -19.53 3.96
N ASP A 352 2.96 -20.48 4.57
CA ASP A 352 3.47 -20.32 5.93
C ASP A 352 4.55 -19.23 5.99
N SER A 353 5.36 -19.06 4.93
CA SER A 353 6.36 -17.99 4.84
C SER A 353 5.76 -16.57 4.91
N ILE A 354 4.62 -16.32 4.25
CA ILE A 354 3.88 -15.05 4.33
C ILE A 354 3.40 -14.79 5.77
N THR A 355 2.89 -15.83 6.44
CA THR A 355 2.32 -15.73 7.79
C THR A 355 3.42 -15.55 8.85
N ASN A 356 4.45 -16.38 8.77
CA ASN A 356 5.56 -16.45 9.73
C ASN A 356 6.65 -15.42 9.47
N ASN A 357 6.56 -14.68 8.36
CA ASN A 357 7.53 -13.66 7.96
C ASN A 357 8.91 -14.22 7.61
N GLU A 358 8.96 -15.45 7.12
CA GLU A 358 10.18 -16.11 6.66
C GLU A 358 10.37 -15.90 5.15
N LEU A 359 11.63 -15.77 4.71
CA LEU A 359 11.98 -15.68 3.29
C LEU A 359 12.55 -17.03 2.84
N LEU A 360 11.91 -17.64 1.85
CA LEU A 360 12.29 -18.95 1.33
C LEU A 360 13.46 -18.82 0.37
N ASN A 361 14.32 -19.83 0.29
CA ASN A 361 15.36 -19.90 -0.73
C ASN A 361 14.71 -19.98 -2.12
N LEU A 362 14.81 -18.91 -2.91
CA LEU A 362 14.10 -18.83 -4.18
C LEU A 362 14.60 -19.91 -5.16
N ASN A 363 15.89 -20.25 -5.13
CA ASN A 363 16.44 -21.29 -6.00
C ASN A 363 15.78 -22.65 -5.76
N GLU A 364 15.58 -23.04 -4.50
CA GLU A 364 14.93 -24.31 -4.13
C GLU A 364 13.46 -24.33 -4.57
N VAL A 365 12.76 -23.22 -4.39
CA VAL A 365 11.37 -23.06 -4.82
C VAL A 365 11.27 -23.22 -6.34
N LEU A 366 12.10 -22.49 -7.09
CA LEU A 366 12.04 -22.46 -8.54
C LEU A 366 12.51 -23.77 -9.18
N LEU A 367 13.45 -24.51 -8.57
CA LEU A 367 13.84 -25.85 -9.05
C LEU A 367 12.64 -26.81 -9.08
N VAL A 368 11.78 -26.77 -8.06
CA VAL A 368 10.56 -27.59 -8.01
C VAL A 368 9.56 -27.14 -9.06
N LEU A 369 9.33 -25.83 -9.21
CA LEU A 369 8.34 -25.30 -10.16
C LEU A 369 8.75 -25.55 -11.62
N ASN A 370 10.01 -25.25 -11.96
CA ASN A 370 10.54 -25.39 -13.33
C ASN A 370 10.54 -26.84 -13.83
N LYS A 371 10.60 -27.83 -12.93
CA LYS A 371 10.44 -29.24 -13.26
C LYS A 371 9.09 -29.56 -13.91
N TYR A 372 8.06 -28.78 -13.62
CA TYR A 372 6.68 -29.07 -14.04
C TYR A 372 6.07 -28.02 -14.97
N LEU A 373 6.59 -26.79 -14.96
CA LEU A 373 6.16 -25.72 -15.87
C LEU A 373 6.74 -25.86 -17.28
N LYS A 374 7.87 -26.57 -17.44
CA LYS A 374 8.42 -26.92 -18.75
C LYS A 374 7.63 -28.08 -19.35
N LYS A 375 6.56 -27.79 -20.06
CA LYS A 375 5.86 -28.74 -20.93
C LYS A 375 5.52 -28.11 -22.26
#